data_AF-A0A7S0J0L1-F1
#
_entry.id   AF-A0A7S0J0L1-F1
#
_cell.length_a   1.000
_cell.length_b   1.000
_cell.length_c   1.000
_cell.angle_alpha   90.00
_cell.angle_beta   90.00
_cell.angle_gamma   90.00
#
_symmetry.space_group_name_H-M   'P 1'
#
loop_
_entity.id
_entity.type
_entity.pdbx_description
1 polymer ?
#
loop_
_entity_poly.entity_id
_entity_poly.type
_entity_poly.pdbx_seq_one_letter_code
_entity_poly.pdbx_strand_id
1 'polypeptide(L)'
;MEAAYDSRAAPVGLASAESLDFLSQPVDTGTTIMAVSYEGGVILGADSRVSTGVYISNRCSDKIAPVDERIYCCRSGSAADTQAVSDYVRYFLDQHRMEYGRPPKVATAASFFQRMCYANKDMLMAGMICAGWDSSKGGQVYALPIGGAVLERPYATGGSGSTYIYGFCDAHYKPGMTKEQCEQFITNAICHAMARDCSSGGVIRLVIIDEAGVERKFISGNKLPFGPL
;
A
#
# COMPACT_ATOMS: atom_id res chain seq x y z
N MET A 1 -24.71 -24.23 43.19
CA MET A 1 -25.43 -25.30 42.49
C MET A 1 -25.98 -24.68 41.21
N GLU A 2 -25.37 -25.07 40.10
CA GLU A 2 -25.59 -24.60 38.73
C GLU A 2 -27.06 -24.66 38.30
N ALA A 3 -27.56 -23.58 37.70
CA ALA A 3 -28.78 -23.64 36.89
C ALA A 3 -28.36 -23.41 35.44
N ALA A 4 -28.41 -24.47 34.64
CA ALA A 4 -28.09 -24.48 33.24
C ALA A 4 -29.04 -23.56 32.44
N TYR A 5 -28.46 -22.68 31.62
CA TYR A 5 -29.19 -21.89 30.65
C TYR A 5 -29.51 -22.77 29.43
N ASP A 6 -30.79 -23.09 29.24
CA ASP A 6 -31.29 -23.87 28.11
C ASP A 6 -31.24 -23.03 26.83
N SER A 7 -30.58 -23.56 25.80
CA SER A 7 -30.19 -22.87 24.56
C SER A 7 -31.26 -22.92 23.45
N ARG A 8 -32.50 -23.32 23.74
CA ARG A 8 -33.48 -23.69 22.69
C ARG A 8 -34.75 -22.85 22.57
N ALA A 9 -34.78 -21.62 23.09
CA ALA A 9 -35.92 -20.73 22.83
C ALA A 9 -35.51 -19.26 22.74
N ALA A 10 -35.03 -18.83 21.57
CA ALA A 10 -34.95 -17.40 21.24
C ALA A 10 -36.30 -16.94 20.63
N PRO A 11 -36.88 -15.82 21.09
CA PRO A 11 -38.09 -15.25 20.49
C PRO A 11 -37.77 -14.72 19.08
N VAL A 12 -38.65 -15.03 18.14
CA VAL A 12 -38.59 -14.57 16.74
C VAL A 12 -38.73 -13.04 16.72
N GLY A 13 -37.68 -12.31 16.34
CA GLY A 13 -37.81 -10.88 16.01
C GLY A 13 -36.68 -9.92 16.41
N LEU A 14 -35.58 -10.37 17.00
CA LEU A 14 -34.39 -9.52 17.19
C LEU A 14 -33.29 -10.02 16.25
N ALA A 15 -32.72 -9.11 15.43
CA ALA A 15 -31.64 -9.43 14.51
C ALA A 15 -30.57 -10.27 15.22
N SER A 16 -30.20 -11.41 14.63
CA SER A 16 -29.19 -12.30 15.19
C SER A 16 -27.90 -11.52 15.42
N ALA A 17 -27.08 -11.96 16.38
CA ALA A 17 -25.76 -11.40 16.64
C ALA A 17 -24.85 -11.39 15.39
N GLU A 18 -25.20 -12.16 14.35
CA GLU A 18 -24.57 -12.15 13.02
C GLU A 18 -24.76 -10.82 12.26
N SER A 19 -25.77 -10.02 12.61
CA SER A 19 -25.99 -8.69 12.02
C SER A 19 -24.94 -7.64 12.42
N LEU A 20 -24.10 -7.94 13.41
CA LEU A 20 -22.98 -7.11 13.89
C LEU A 20 -21.61 -7.64 13.45
N ASP A 21 -21.54 -8.54 12.47
CA ASP A 21 -20.27 -9.07 11.94
C ASP A 21 -19.35 -7.98 11.35
N PHE A 22 -19.88 -6.82 10.96
CA PHE A 22 -19.03 -5.71 10.50
C PHE A 22 -18.19 -5.08 11.62
N LEU A 23 -18.52 -5.30 12.90
CA LEU A 23 -17.72 -4.83 14.04
C LEU A 23 -16.51 -5.74 14.32
N SER A 24 -16.60 -7.01 13.91
CA SER A 24 -15.53 -8.02 14.08
C SER A 24 -14.67 -8.18 12.83
N GLN A 25 -15.13 -7.69 11.67
CA GLN A 25 -14.35 -7.73 10.44
C GLN A 25 -13.21 -6.70 10.46
N PRO A 26 -12.03 -7.06 9.93
CA PRO A 26 -10.95 -6.11 9.72
C PRO A 26 -11.45 -4.94 8.87
N VAL A 27 -11.09 -3.72 9.27
CA VAL A 27 -11.47 -2.52 8.52
C VAL A 27 -10.74 -2.54 7.17
N ASP A 28 -11.44 -2.99 6.12
CA ASP A 28 -10.92 -2.90 4.77
C ASP A 28 -10.87 -1.42 4.35
N THR A 29 -9.66 -0.89 4.38
CA THR A 29 -9.39 0.50 4.11
C THR A 29 -9.05 0.60 2.63
N GLY A 30 -10.06 0.69 1.78
CA GLY A 30 -9.82 0.80 0.35
C GLY A 30 -8.88 1.97 0.03
N THR A 31 -8.01 1.74 -0.95
CA THR A 31 -6.76 2.47 -1.16
C THR A 31 -6.32 2.28 -2.60
N THR A 32 -5.63 3.28 -3.16
CA THR A 32 -4.86 3.14 -4.39
C THR A 32 -3.40 3.40 -4.09
N ILE A 33 -2.57 2.38 -4.28
CA ILE A 33 -1.10 2.49 -4.23
C ILE A 33 -0.50 2.02 -5.54
N MET A 34 0.60 2.64 -5.94
CA MET A 34 1.30 2.32 -7.17
C MET A 34 2.80 2.60 -7.03
N ALA A 35 3.63 1.84 -7.72
CA ALA A 35 5.02 2.18 -7.93
C ALA A 35 5.47 1.83 -9.34
N VAL A 36 6.43 2.58 -9.88
CA VAL A 36 7.02 2.35 -11.21
C VAL A 36 8.52 2.61 -11.16
N SER A 37 9.31 1.70 -11.73
CA SER A 37 10.74 1.92 -11.95
C SER A 37 10.98 2.64 -13.29
N TYR A 38 12.02 3.46 -13.31
CA TYR A 38 12.48 4.18 -14.49
C TYR A 38 14.00 4.17 -14.58
N GLU A 39 14.56 4.65 -15.69
CA GLU A 39 16.02 4.73 -15.83
C GLU A 39 16.59 5.78 -14.84
N GLY A 40 17.23 5.28 -13.78
CA GLY A 40 17.83 6.10 -12.72
C GLY A 40 17.14 5.99 -11.35
N GLY A 41 15.92 5.45 -11.27
CA GLY A 41 15.19 5.47 -10.01
C GLY A 41 13.84 4.74 -9.99
N VAL A 42 13.06 5.07 -8.97
CA VAL A 42 11.71 4.55 -8.76
C VAL A 42 10.80 5.65 -8.23
N ILE A 43 9.52 5.59 -8.58
CA ILE A 43 8.49 6.50 -8.08
C ILE A 43 7.41 5.67 -7.41
N LEU A 44 7.07 6.01 -6.17
CA LEU A 44 5.91 5.51 -5.45
C LEU A 44 4.81 6.58 -5.45
N GLY A 45 3.56 6.15 -5.53
CA GLY A 45 2.40 7.02 -5.45
C GLY A 45 1.27 6.38 -4.65
N ALA A 46 0.54 7.21 -3.90
CA ALA A 46 -0.64 6.78 -3.17
C ALA A 46 -1.66 7.90 -3.05
N ASP A 47 -2.94 7.51 -2.97
CA ASP A 47 -3.99 8.40 -2.49
C ASP A 47 -3.92 8.53 -0.95
N SER A 48 -4.73 9.43 -0.37
CA SER A 48 -4.64 9.76 1.06
C SER A 48 -5.88 9.45 1.89
N ARG A 49 -6.98 9.04 1.27
CA ARG A 49 -8.23 8.74 1.98
C ARG A 49 -8.15 7.40 2.69
N VAL A 50 -8.69 7.34 3.90
CA VAL A 50 -8.87 6.13 4.70
C VAL A 50 -10.35 6.09 5.05
N SER A 51 -11.03 5.02 4.65
CA SER A 51 -12.45 4.80 4.89
C SER A 51 -12.68 3.64 5.86
N THR A 52 -13.73 3.73 6.66
CA THR A 52 -14.28 2.66 7.49
C THR A 52 -15.74 2.50 7.07
N GLY A 53 -16.00 1.55 6.17
CA GLY A 53 -17.25 1.51 5.43
C GLY A 53 -17.46 2.81 4.63
N VAL A 54 -18.62 3.45 4.78
CA VAL A 54 -18.93 4.73 4.12
C VAL A 54 -18.33 5.95 4.81
N TYR A 55 -17.85 5.81 6.05
CA TYR A 55 -17.30 6.91 6.82
C TYR A 55 -15.83 7.14 6.46
N ILE A 56 -15.46 8.38 6.15
CA ILE A 56 -14.06 8.74 5.90
C ILE A 56 -13.39 9.08 7.24
N SER A 57 -12.59 8.14 7.75
CA SER A 57 -11.89 8.29 9.04
C SER A 57 -10.69 9.23 8.93
N ASN A 58 -9.99 9.27 7.79
CA ASN A 58 -8.94 10.24 7.52
C ASN A 58 -8.92 10.64 6.03
N ARG A 59 -8.80 11.94 5.73
CA ARG A 59 -8.76 12.46 4.36
C ARG A 59 -7.34 12.61 3.79
N CYS A 60 -6.32 12.71 4.64
CA CYS A 60 -4.96 13.13 4.27
C CYS A 60 -3.86 12.22 4.83
N SER A 61 -4.15 10.92 4.99
CA SER A 61 -3.19 9.92 5.48
C SER A 61 -1.98 9.78 4.56
N ASP A 62 -0.80 9.52 5.13
CA ASP A 62 0.40 9.17 4.36
C ASP A 62 0.55 7.65 4.33
N LYS A 63 0.24 7.06 3.17
CA LYS A 63 0.30 5.61 2.95
C LYS A 63 1.68 5.15 2.48
N ILE A 64 2.62 6.07 2.25
CA ILE A 64 3.98 5.78 1.80
C ILE A 64 4.93 5.96 2.99
N ALA A 65 5.31 4.85 3.63
CA ALA A 65 6.14 4.86 4.83
C ALA A 65 7.62 4.63 4.48
N PRO A 66 8.56 5.41 5.06
CA PRO A 66 9.98 5.13 4.96
C PRO A 66 10.35 3.89 5.77
N VAL A 67 11.11 2.99 5.17
CA VAL A 67 11.62 1.76 5.80
C VAL A 67 13.14 1.83 5.98
N ASP A 68 13.82 2.55 5.09
CA ASP A 68 15.22 2.98 5.18
C ASP A 68 15.36 4.33 4.43
N GLU A 69 16.55 4.92 4.41
CA GLU A 69 16.85 6.20 3.74
C GLU A 69 16.43 6.23 2.27
N ARG A 70 16.59 5.12 1.54
CA ARG A 70 16.27 5.01 0.09
C ARG A 70 15.27 3.90 -0.21
N ILE A 71 14.57 3.39 0.80
CA ILE A 71 13.59 2.31 0.66
C ILE A 71 12.29 2.72 1.33
N TYR A 72 11.20 2.69 0.56
CA TYR A 72 9.88 3.03 1.01
C TYR A 72 8.92 1.87 0.76
N CYS A 73 7.84 1.84 1.53
CA CYS A 73 6.74 0.93 1.29
C CYS A 73 5.42 1.68 1.15
N CYS A 74 4.61 1.28 0.18
CA CYS A 74 3.20 1.63 0.13
C CYS A 74 2.40 0.59 0.92
N ARG A 75 1.49 1.08 1.76
CA ARG A 75 0.64 0.26 2.64
C ARG A 75 -0.79 0.23 2.12
N SER A 76 -1.34 -0.97 1.95
CA SER A 76 -2.75 -1.20 1.60
C SER A 76 -3.31 -2.41 2.35
N GLY A 77 -4.60 -2.36 2.70
CA GLY A 77 -5.27 -3.36 3.55
C GLY A 77 -5.54 -2.79 4.94
N SER A 78 -5.49 -3.64 5.96
CA SER A 78 -5.66 -3.21 7.35
C SER A 78 -4.57 -2.19 7.72
N ALA A 79 -4.99 -1.00 8.13
CA ALA A 79 -4.08 0.07 8.49
C ALA A 79 -3.19 -0.32 9.69
N ALA A 80 -3.74 -1.08 10.64
CA ALA A 80 -3.01 -1.56 11.81
C ALA A 80 -1.95 -2.59 11.41
N ASP A 81 -2.33 -3.59 10.61
CA ASP A 81 -1.45 -4.68 10.20
C ASP A 81 -0.27 -4.15 9.39
N THR A 82 -0.57 -3.33 8.37
CA THR A 82 0.46 -2.80 7.47
C THR A 82 1.40 -1.84 8.16
N GLN A 83 0.92 -1.08 9.16
CA GLN A 83 1.77 -0.22 9.99
C GLN A 83 2.71 -1.04 10.88
N ALA A 84 2.19 -2.03 11.58
CA ALA A 84 2.99 -2.91 12.42
C ALA A 84 4.09 -3.61 11.59
N VAL A 85 3.72 -4.16 10.42
CA VAL A 85 4.68 -4.81 9.52
C VAL A 85 5.75 -3.82 9.05
N SER A 86 5.39 -2.59 8.62
CA SER A 86 6.38 -1.60 8.20
C SER A 86 7.34 -1.21 9.32
N ASP A 87 6.84 -1.07 10.55
CA ASP A 87 7.65 -0.69 11.71
C ASP A 87 8.64 -1.80 12.11
N TYR A 88 8.19 -3.06 12.11
CA TYR A 88 9.07 -4.20 12.35
C TYR A 88 10.14 -4.35 11.26
N VAL A 89 9.77 -4.21 9.99
CA VAL A 89 10.75 -4.31 8.90
C VAL A 89 11.78 -3.19 8.99
N ARG A 90 11.36 -1.95 9.29
CA ARG A 90 12.28 -0.84 9.54
C ARG A 90 13.26 -1.16 10.66
N TYR A 91 12.77 -1.67 11.78
CA TYR A 91 13.62 -2.10 12.89
C TYR A 91 14.65 -3.16 12.47
N PHE A 92 14.24 -4.20 11.74
CA PHE A 92 15.16 -5.23 11.27
C PHE A 92 16.17 -4.72 10.23
N LEU A 93 15.78 -3.77 9.38
CA LEU A 93 16.70 -3.12 8.44
C LEU A 93 17.73 -2.26 9.16
N ASP A 94 17.33 -1.53 10.21
CA ASP A 94 18.26 -0.75 11.04
C ASP A 94 19.27 -1.67 11.73
N GLN A 95 18.82 -2.81 12.28
CA GLN A 95 19.73 -3.82 12.84
C GLN A 95 20.69 -4.38 11.79
N HIS A 96 20.17 -4.74 10.60
CA HIS A 96 21.00 -5.22 9.50
C HIS A 96 22.04 -4.16 9.08
N ARG A 97 21.66 -2.89 9.01
CA ARG A 97 22.58 -1.79 8.70
C ARG A 97 23.70 -1.68 9.75
N MET A 98 23.36 -1.78 11.03
CA MET A 98 24.34 -1.74 12.13
C MET A 98 25.32 -2.92 12.07
N GLU A 99 24.81 -4.13 11.79
CA GLU A 99 25.62 -5.35 11.74
C GLU A 99 26.61 -5.37 10.56
N TYR A 100 26.15 -4.98 9.37
CA TYR A 100 26.96 -5.03 8.15
C TYR A 100 27.68 -3.72 7.82
N GLY A 101 27.41 -2.64 8.54
CA GLY A 101 28.03 -1.32 8.32
C GLY A 101 27.74 -0.71 6.94
N ARG A 102 26.66 -1.14 6.26
CA ARG A 102 26.29 -0.69 4.92
C ARG A 102 24.77 -0.58 4.75
N PRO A 103 24.27 0.28 3.86
CA PRO A 103 22.86 0.34 3.55
C PRO A 103 22.32 -1.01 3.05
N PRO A 104 21.14 -1.45 3.50
CA PRO A 104 20.49 -2.65 2.99
C PRO A 104 20.12 -2.52 1.51
N LYS A 105 20.04 -3.67 0.82
CA LYS A 105 19.54 -3.74 -0.56
C LYS A 105 18.02 -3.73 -0.59
N VAL A 106 17.41 -3.26 -1.68
CA VAL A 106 15.94 -3.26 -1.81
C VAL A 106 15.39 -4.69 -1.75
N ALA A 107 16.08 -5.64 -2.38
CA ALA A 107 15.75 -7.06 -2.32
C ALA A 107 15.74 -7.61 -0.87
N THR A 108 16.68 -7.17 -0.04
CA THR A 108 16.75 -7.58 1.38
C THR A 108 15.53 -7.07 2.16
N ALA A 109 15.13 -5.82 1.93
CA ALA A 109 13.90 -5.27 2.52
C ALA A 109 12.66 -6.06 2.07
N ALA A 110 12.55 -6.37 0.77
CA ALA A 110 11.47 -7.19 0.25
C ALA A 110 11.42 -8.59 0.89
N SER A 111 12.57 -9.23 1.14
CA SER A 111 12.64 -10.51 1.86
C SER A 111 12.16 -10.43 3.31
N PHE A 112 12.46 -9.34 4.03
CA PHE A 112 11.93 -9.14 5.38
C PHE A 112 10.40 -8.99 5.37
N PHE A 113 9.87 -8.17 4.45
CA PHE A 113 8.41 -8.07 4.26
C PHE A 113 7.79 -9.43 3.93
N GLN A 114 8.40 -10.19 3.01
CA GLN A 114 7.94 -11.54 2.66
C GLN A 114 7.81 -12.43 3.87
N ARG A 115 8.87 -12.49 4.70
CA ARG A 115 8.91 -13.37 5.86
C ARG A 115 7.84 -13.01 6.88
N MET A 116 7.65 -11.71 7.13
CA MET A 116 6.62 -11.21 8.06
C MET A 116 5.20 -11.49 7.54
N CYS A 117 4.92 -11.17 6.28
CA CYS A 117 3.61 -11.37 5.68
C CYS A 117 3.28 -12.85 5.51
N TYR A 118 4.21 -13.66 5.04
CA TYR A 118 3.98 -15.09 4.80
C TYR A 118 3.79 -15.88 6.10
N ALA A 119 4.58 -15.59 7.14
CA ALA A 119 4.48 -16.28 8.42
C ALA A 119 3.15 -16.00 9.15
N ASN A 120 2.51 -14.87 8.86
CA ASN A 120 1.28 -14.43 9.51
C ASN A 120 0.13 -14.24 8.51
N LYS A 121 0.18 -14.91 7.34
CA LYS A 121 -0.75 -14.69 6.22
C LYS A 121 -2.22 -14.92 6.58
N ASP A 122 -2.49 -15.77 7.56
CA ASP A 122 -3.85 -16.10 8.00
C ASP A 122 -4.40 -15.09 9.01
N MET A 123 -3.53 -14.21 9.55
CA MET A 123 -3.88 -13.18 10.54
C MET A 123 -3.72 -11.75 10.00
N LEU A 124 -2.92 -11.55 8.95
CA LEU A 124 -2.63 -10.23 8.39
C LEU A 124 -3.39 -9.99 7.09
N MET A 125 -4.04 -8.83 7.01
CA MET A 125 -4.54 -8.28 5.75
C MET A 125 -3.60 -7.17 5.25
N ALA A 126 -2.46 -7.58 4.70
CA ALA A 126 -1.42 -6.68 4.23
C ALA A 126 -1.10 -6.88 2.74
N GLY A 127 -1.53 -5.94 1.91
CA GLY A 127 -1.05 -5.77 0.53
C GLY A 127 -0.06 -4.62 0.48
N MET A 128 1.20 -4.90 0.16
CA MET A 128 2.26 -3.88 0.22
C MET A 128 3.01 -3.79 -1.10
N ILE A 129 3.60 -2.62 -1.37
CA ILE A 129 4.58 -2.46 -2.43
C ILE A 129 5.85 -1.94 -1.77
N CYS A 130 6.94 -2.69 -1.87
CA CYS A 130 8.26 -2.26 -1.42
C CYS A 130 9.02 -1.75 -2.64
N ALA A 131 9.47 -0.50 -2.59
CA ALA A 131 10.23 0.09 -3.67
C ALA A 131 11.33 0.98 -3.13
N GLY A 132 12.46 0.99 -3.82
CA GLY A 132 13.61 1.75 -3.42
C GLY A 132 14.68 1.76 -4.49
N TRP A 133 15.79 2.41 -4.16
CA TRP A 133 16.98 2.46 -4.98
C TRP A 133 18.16 1.89 -4.20
N ASP A 134 18.97 1.04 -4.85
CA ASP A 134 20.26 0.64 -4.34
C ASP A 134 21.35 0.71 -5.41
N SER A 135 22.61 0.75 -4.99
CA SER A 135 23.77 0.85 -5.89
C SER A 135 24.05 -0.43 -6.69
N SER A 136 23.39 -1.55 -6.38
CA SER A 136 23.64 -2.84 -7.04
C SER A 136 22.77 -3.03 -8.28
N LYS A 137 21.49 -2.69 -8.20
CA LYS A 137 20.48 -2.91 -9.25
C LYS A 137 19.72 -1.63 -9.64
N GLY A 138 19.96 -0.51 -8.95
CA GLY A 138 19.22 0.73 -9.16
C GLY A 138 17.80 0.66 -8.57
N GLY A 139 16.86 1.33 -9.25
CA GLY A 139 15.45 1.39 -8.86
C GLY A 139 14.72 0.05 -9.03
N GLN A 140 14.13 -0.44 -7.95
CA GLN A 140 13.42 -1.72 -7.94
C GLN A 140 12.03 -1.57 -7.32
N VAL A 141 11.07 -2.35 -7.83
CA VAL A 141 9.71 -2.45 -7.31
C VAL A 141 9.39 -3.92 -7.03
N TYR A 142 8.99 -4.20 -5.80
CA TYR A 142 8.54 -5.50 -5.34
C TYR A 142 7.09 -5.42 -4.87
N ALA A 143 6.21 -6.15 -5.56
CA ALA A 143 4.83 -6.32 -5.15
C ALA A 143 4.71 -7.44 -4.12
N LEU A 144 4.02 -7.16 -3.01
CA LEU A 144 3.72 -8.09 -1.93
C LEU A 144 2.20 -8.24 -1.79
N PRO A 145 1.56 -9.16 -2.52
CA PRO A 145 0.15 -9.45 -2.34
C PRO A 145 -0.10 -10.10 -0.96
N ILE A 146 -1.37 -10.12 -0.53
CA ILE A 146 -1.80 -10.65 0.77
C ILE A 146 -1.32 -12.09 1.03
N GLY A 147 -1.12 -12.90 -0.02
CA GLY A 147 -0.57 -14.25 0.09
C GLY A 147 0.89 -14.35 0.54
N GLY A 148 1.59 -13.23 0.75
CA GLY A 148 2.98 -13.21 1.22
C GLY A 148 4.02 -13.57 0.16
N ALA A 149 3.66 -13.56 -1.13
CA ALA A 149 4.61 -13.69 -2.22
C ALA A 149 5.43 -12.40 -2.39
N VAL A 150 6.58 -12.49 -3.05
CA VAL A 150 7.38 -11.34 -3.50
C VAL A 150 7.57 -11.43 -5.00
N LEU A 151 7.16 -10.39 -5.72
CA LEU A 151 7.23 -10.33 -7.17
C LEU A 151 7.97 -9.05 -7.59
N GLU A 152 9.15 -9.21 -8.18
CA GLU A 152 9.86 -8.12 -8.85
C GLU A 152 9.12 -7.76 -10.15
N ARG A 153 8.76 -6.48 -10.29
CA ARG A 153 7.99 -5.96 -11.42
C ARG A 153 8.50 -4.60 -11.85
N PRO A 154 8.33 -4.20 -13.12
CA PRO A 154 8.67 -2.85 -13.55
C PRO A 154 7.69 -1.80 -12.99
N TYR A 155 6.44 -2.17 -12.78
CA TYR A 155 5.46 -1.40 -12.04
C TYR A 155 4.58 -2.34 -11.22
N ALA A 156 4.00 -1.82 -10.15
CA ALA A 156 3.04 -2.54 -9.33
C ALA A 156 1.90 -1.59 -8.95
N THR A 157 0.68 -2.12 -8.94
CA THR A 157 -0.51 -1.45 -8.43
C THR A 157 -1.11 -2.30 -7.31
N GLY A 158 -1.72 -1.65 -6.32
CA GLY A 158 -2.33 -2.35 -5.20
C GLY A 158 -3.47 -1.57 -4.56
N GLY A 159 -4.21 -2.27 -3.69
CA GLY A 159 -5.41 -1.77 -3.03
C GLY A 159 -6.67 -1.86 -3.88
N SER A 160 -7.83 -1.53 -3.30
CA SER A 160 -9.14 -1.61 -3.95
C SER A 160 -9.19 -0.86 -5.28
N GLY A 161 -8.58 0.33 -5.33
CA GLY A 161 -8.61 1.19 -6.52
C GLY A 161 -7.79 0.67 -7.69
N SER A 162 -6.85 -0.26 -7.45
CA SER A 162 -6.06 -0.88 -8.51
C SER A 162 -6.92 -1.64 -9.53
N THR A 163 -8.07 -2.16 -9.11
CA THR A 163 -9.00 -2.91 -9.98
C THR A 163 -9.53 -2.09 -11.15
N TYR A 164 -9.65 -0.76 -11.00
CA TYR A 164 -10.16 0.14 -12.03
C TYR A 164 -9.11 0.59 -13.04
N ILE A 165 -7.82 0.37 -12.75
CA ILE A 165 -6.71 0.98 -13.50
C ILE A 165 -5.81 -0.02 -14.21
N TYR A 166 -6.08 -1.33 -14.13
CA TYR A 166 -5.33 -2.35 -14.88
C TYR A 166 -5.30 -2.03 -16.38
N GLY A 167 -6.47 -1.82 -17.00
CA GLY A 167 -6.54 -1.50 -18.43
C GLY A 167 -5.83 -0.18 -18.82
N PHE A 168 -5.85 0.81 -17.92
CA PHE A 168 -5.07 2.04 -18.11
C PHE A 168 -3.57 1.77 -18.06
N CYS A 169 -3.12 1.01 -17.06
CA CYS A 169 -1.71 0.66 -16.93
C CYS A 169 -1.21 -0.12 -18.14
N ASP A 170 -1.98 -1.10 -18.62
CA ASP A 170 -1.61 -1.93 -19.77
C ASP A 170 -1.51 -1.10 -21.07
N ALA A 171 -2.38 -0.10 -21.24
CA ALA A 171 -2.40 0.75 -22.44
C ALA A 171 -1.31 1.84 -22.43
N HIS A 172 -0.97 2.36 -21.25
CA HIS A 172 -0.12 3.55 -21.12
C HIS A 172 1.32 3.23 -20.67
N TYR A 173 1.55 2.14 -19.95
CA TYR A 173 2.89 1.77 -19.50
C TYR A 173 3.79 1.43 -20.69
N LYS A 174 5.02 1.95 -20.67
CA LYS A 174 6.05 1.65 -21.66
C LYS A 174 7.37 1.40 -20.94
N PRO A 175 8.13 0.36 -21.32
CA PRO A 175 9.49 0.18 -20.83
C PRO A 175 10.36 1.41 -21.18
N GLY A 176 11.23 1.83 -20.26
CA GLY A 176 12.15 2.95 -20.49
C GLY A 176 11.50 4.34 -20.45
N MET A 177 10.39 4.50 -19.72
CA MET A 177 9.84 5.83 -19.44
C MET A 177 10.84 6.70 -18.65
N THR A 178 10.83 8.00 -18.94
CA THR A 178 11.57 9.02 -18.18
C THR A 178 10.92 9.30 -16.82
N LYS A 179 11.65 9.97 -15.91
CA LYS A 179 11.13 10.40 -14.60
C LYS A 179 9.81 11.15 -14.73
N GLU A 180 9.73 12.10 -15.65
CA GLU A 180 8.56 12.94 -15.88
C GLU A 180 7.38 12.14 -16.45
N GLN A 181 7.64 11.21 -17.38
CA GLN A 181 6.61 10.33 -17.92
C GLN A 181 6.06 9.38 -16.86
N CYS A 182 6.93 8.85 -15.99
CA CYS A 182 6.51 8.01 -14.86
C CYS A 182 5.69 8.78 -13.83
N GLU A 183 6.05 10.02 -13.54
CA GLU A 183 5.29 10.90 -12.64
C GLU A 183 3.88 11.17 -13.20
N GLN A 184 3.77 11.50 -14.49
CA GLN A 184 2.47 11.67 -15.14
C GLN A 184 1.66 10.38 -15.17
N PHE A 185 2.31 9.25 -15.48
CA PHE A 185 1.68 7.94 -15.54
C PHE A 185 1.06 7.54 -14.20
N ILE A 186 1.82 7.61 -13.10
CA ILE A 186 1.31 7.32 -11.75
C ILE A 186 0.21 8.30 -11.36
N THR A 187 0.40 9.60 -11.60
CA THR A 187 -0.59 10.62 -11.23
C THR A 187 -1.92 10.37 -11.93
N ASN A 188 -1.90 10.10 -13.24
CA ASN A 188 -3.10 9.83 -14.03
C ASN A 188 -3.77 8.51 -13.61
N ALA A 189 -2.98 7.46 -13.37
CA ALA A 189 -3.51 6.18 -12.89
C ALA A 189 -4.24 6.35 -11.55
N ILE A 190 -3.61 6.99 -10.56
CA ILE A 190 -4.23 7.20 -9.24
C ILE A 190 -5.46 8.11 -9.37
N CYS A 191 -5.44 9.12 -10.23
CA CYS A 191 -6.62 9.96 -10.51
C CYS A 191 -7.79 9.15 -11.09
N HIS A 192 -7.54 8.26 -12.05
CA HIS A 192 -8.57 7.37 -12.60
C HIS A 192 -9.15 6.43 -11.54
N ALA A 193 -8.31 5.90 -10.64
CA ALA A 193 -8.78 5.09 -9.51
C ALA A 193 -9.63 5.93 -8.55
N MET A 194 -9.18 7.12 -8.13
CA MET A 194 -9.92 8.02 -7.24
C MET A 194 -11.28 8.46 -7.80
N ALA A 195 -11.45 8.50 -9.12
CA ALA A 195 -12.71 8.84 -9.76
C ALA A 195 -13.76 7.71 -9.72
N ARG A 196 -13.34 6.46 -9.43
CA ARG A 196 -14.22 5.27 -9.49
C ARG A 196 -14.29 4.49 -8.18
N ASP A 197 -13.20 4.47 -7.42
CA ASP A 197 -13.13 3.79 -6.13
C ASP A 197 -13.61 4.72 -5.00
N CYS A 198 -14.70 4.32 -4.33
CA CYS A 198 -15.29 5.10 -3.23
C CYS A 198 -14.34 5.28 -2.04
N SER A 199 -13.45 4.31 -1.82
CA SER A 199 -12.52 4.31 -0.69
C SER A 199 -11.25 5.12 -0.96
N SER A 200 -10.92 5.33 -2.24
CA SER A 200 -9.78 6.17 -2.64
C SER A 200 -10.18 7.63 -2.78
N GLY A 201 -9.27 8.56 -2.48
CA GLY A 201 -9.55 9.98 -2.64
C GLY A 201 -8.59 10.91 -1.89
N GLY A 202 -8.95 12.18 -1.83
CA GLY A 202 -8.18 13.21 -1.14
C GLY A 202 -7.09 13.80 -2.04
N VAL A 203 -5.83 13.54 -1.71
CA VAL A 203 -4.66 14.06 -2.40
C VAL A 203 -3.79 12.92 -2.92
N ILE A 204 -2.92 13.23 -3.88
CA ILE A 204 -1.88 12.28 -4.32
C ILE A 204 -0.56 12.67 -3.68
N ARG A 205 0.09 11.69 -3.06
CA ARG A 205 1.46 11.80 -2.56
C ARG A 205 2.36 10.97 -3.45
N LEU A 206 3.48 11.55 -3.87
CA LEU A 206 4.52 10.86 -4.62
C LEU A 206 5.83 10.87 -3.84
N VAL A 207 6.57 9.77 -3.92
CA VAL A 207 7.94 9.67 -3.41
C VAL A 207 8.81 9.20 -4.56
N ILE A 208 9.70 10.07 -5.00
CA ILE A 208 10.66 9.81 -6.07
C ILE A 208 11.99 9.49 -5.40
N ILE A 209 12.60 8.38 -5.79
CA ILE A 209 13.85 7.88 -5.22
C ILE A 209 14.82 7.64 -6.36
N ASP A 210 16.01 8.21 -6.26
CA ASP A 210 17.10 8.05 -7.22
C ASP A 210 18.47 7.97 -6.49
N GLU A 211 19.56 8.01 -7.27
CA GLU A 211 20.91 8.02 -6.71
C GLU A 211 21.21 9.27 -5.86
N ALA A 212 20.62 10.41 -6.21
CA ALA A 212 20.86 11.68 -5.53
C ALA A 212 20.12 11.73 -4.18
N GLY A 213 18.93 11.13 -4.09
CA GLY A 213 18.22 10.98 -2.82
C GLY A 213 16.73 10.73 -2.98
N VAL A 214 15.95 11.36 -2.10
CA VAL A 214 14.50 11.20 -2.03
C VAL A 214 13.83 12.56 -2.17
N GLU A 215 12.90 12.66 -3.12
CA GLU A 215 12.07 13.83 -3.35
C GLU A 215 10.60 13.47 -3.07
N ARG A 216 9.95 14.20 -2.15
CA ARG A 216 8.53 14.02 -1.85
C ARG A 216 7.71 15.11 -2.53
N LYS A 217 6.73 14.71 -3.35
CA LYS A 217 5.78 15.61 -4.00
C LYS A 217 4.38 15.41 -3.46
N PHE A 218 3.63 16.50 -3.42
CA PHE A 218 2.25 16.54 -2.97
C PHE A 218 1.40 17.24 -4.02
N ILE A 219 0.38 16.54 -4.51
CA ILE A 219 -0.57 17.07 -5.48
C ILE A 219 -1.91 17.24 -4.77
N SER A 220 -2.29 18.50 -4.59
CA SER A 220 -3.55 18.86 -3.95
C SER A 220 -4.74 18.45 -4.80
N GLY A 221 -5.87 18.13 -4.16
CA GLY A 221 -7.08 17.63 -4.84
C GLY A 221 -7.62 18.55 -5.95
N ASN A 222 -7.44 19.86 -5.81
CA ASN A 222 -7.83 20.88 -6.80
C ASN A 222 -6.87 20.98 -8.01
N LYS A 223 -5.71 20.33 -7.96
CA LYS A 223 -4.71 20.29 -9.03
C LYS A 223 -4.64 18.92 -9.71
N LEU A 224 -5.57 18.03 -9.39
CA LEU A 224 -5.63 16.71 -10.02
C LEU A 224 -6.04 16.88 -11.48
N PRO A 225 -5.36 16.21 -12.43
CA PRO A 225 -5.68 16.28 -13.85
C PRO A 225 -7.12 15.85 -14.15
N PHE A 226 -7.65 14.92 -13.36
CA PHE A 226 -9.03 14.48 -13.39
C PHE A 226 -9.50 14.28 -11.94
N GLY A 227 -10.69 14.79 -11.60
CA GLY A 227 -11.29 14.62 -10.27
C GLY A 227 -12.61 13.86 -10.34
N PRO A 228 -13.07 13.24 -9.24
CA PRO A 228 -14.49 12.87 -9.15
C PRO A 228 -15.30 14.17 -9.28
N LEU A 229 -16.23 14.20 -10.23
CA LEU A 229 -17.22 15.27 -10.36
C LEU A 229 -17.98 15.46 -9.03
#